data_AF-A0A662VFN4-F1
#
_entry.id   AF-A0A662VFN4-F1
#
_cell.length_a   1.000
_cell.length_b   1.000
_cell.length_c   1.000
_cell.angle_alpha   90.00
_cell.angle_beta   90.00
_cell.angle_gamma   90.00
#
_symmetry.space_group_name_H-M   'P 1'
#
loop_
_entity.id
_entity.type
_entity.pdbx_description
1 polymer ?
#
loop_
_entity_poly.entity_id
_entity_poly.type
_entity_poly.pdbx_seq_one_letter_code
_entity_poly.pdbx_strand_id
1 'polypeptide(L)'
;MPVKYICRNCGYVLWEFREVGQDYYGVPTPEEVMRVYGGICPRCKSDLRMPSLNDISIKIMRTRLTISDIESRFELRSTGILSGHLEHGKFMAAQEA
;
A
#
# COMPACT_ATOMS: atom_id res chain seq x y z
N MET A 1 1.07 0.64 -0.36
CA MET A 1 1.50 0.02 -1.64
C MET A 1 3.01 0.18 -1.72
N PRO A 2 3.80 -0.90 -1.58
CA PRO A 2 5.25 -0.78 -1.63
C PRO A 2 5.70 -0.51 -3.07
N VAL A 3 6.39 0.60 -3.29
CA VAL A 3 7.09 0.90 -4.55
C VAL A 3 8.50 0.35 -4.43
N LYS A 4 8.99 -0.36 -5.45
CA LYS A 4 10.36 -0.92 -5.46
C LYS A 4 11.09 -0.50 -6.73
N TYR A 5 12.30 0.03 -6.56
CA TYR A 5 13.25 0.21 -7.65
C TYR A 5 14.15 -1.02 -7.72
N ILE A 6 14.12 -1.73 -8.85
CA ILE A 6 14.79 -3.01 -9.03
C ILE A 6 15.76 -2.91 -10.21
N CYS A 7 16.99 -3.38 -10.02
CA CYS A 7 17.94 -3.53 -11.11
C CYS A 7 17.41 -4.52 -12.15
N ARG A 8 17.16 -4.03 -13.38
CA ARG A 8 16.67 -4.84 -14.50
C ARG A 8 17.57 -6.04 -14.82
N ASN A 9 18.88 -5.92 -14.60
CA ASN A 9 19.85 -6.96 -14.97
C ASN A 9 19.91 -8.12 -13.97
N CYS A 10 19.87 -7.84 -12.65
CA CYS A 10 20.10 -8.86 -11.62
C CYS A 10 19.00 -8.99 -10.55
N GLY A 11 17.93 -8.20 -10.65
CA GLY A 11 16.82 -8.22 -9.70
C GLY A 11 17.13 -7.65 -8.31
N TYR A 12 18.30 -7.02 -8.11
CA TYR A 12 18.63 -6.36 -6.85
C TYR A 12 17.68 -5.20 -6.56
N VAL A 13 17.14 -5.12 -5.34
CA VAL A 13 16.29 -4.00 -4.90
C VAL A 13 17.20 -2.84 -4.54
N LEU A 14 17.22 -1.81 -5.39
CA LEU A 14 17.98 -0.58 -5.19
C LEU A 14 17.35 0.27 -4.10
N TRP A 15 16.02 0.30 -4.03
CA TRP A 15 15.28 1.01 -3.00
C TRP A 15 13.84 0.48 -2.89
N GLU A 16 13.26 0.54 -1.69
CA GLU A 16 11.89 0.11 -1.40
C GLU A 16 11.18 1.14 -0.52
N PHE A 17 9.99 1.56 -0.93
CA PHE A 17 9.09 2.34 -0.09
C PHE A 17 8.37 1.39 0.88
N ARG A 18 8.73 1.45 2.17
CA ARG A 18 8.07 0.71 3.26
C ARG A 18 7.05 1.58 3.97
N GLU A 19 7.47 2.73 4.47
CA GLU A 19 6.61 3.65 5.24
C GLU A 19 7.02 5.12 5.09
N VAL A 20 6.13 6.03 5.49
CA VAL A 20 6.41 7.47 5.52
C VAL A 20 7.37 7.76 6.68
N GLY A 21 8.40 8.56 6.41
CA GLY A 21 9.42 8.92 7.42
C GLY A 21 10.62 7.99 7.47
N GLN A 22 10.72 6.99 6.58
CA GLN A 22 11.84 6.05 6.56
C GLN A 22 13.19 6.70 6.25
N ASP A 23 13.26 7.59 5.23
CA ASP A 23 14.49 8.30 4.81
C ASP A 23 14.22 9.45 3.82
N TYR A 24 13.03 9.49 3.20
CA TYR A 24 12.61 10.50 2.24
C TYR A 24 11.21 10.97 2.59
N TYR A 25 10.91 12.25 2.34
CA TYR A 25 9.56 12.82 2.52
C TYR A 25 8.51 12.20 1.56
N GLY A 26 8.93 11.38 0.59
CA GLY A 26 8.06 10.72 -0.38
C GLY A 26 8.74 9.56 -1.11
N VAL A 27 8.30 9.29 -2.34
CA VAL A 27 8.93 8.30 -3.23
C VAL A 27 9.99 9.04 -4.07
N PRO A 28 11.29 8.71 -3.95
CA PRO A 28 12.32 9.32 -4.77
C PRO A 28 12.07 8.95 -6.24
N THR A 29 12.43 9.85 -7.15
CA THR A 29 12.42 9.61 -8.59
C THR A 29 13.45 8.56 -8.99
N PRO A 30 13.28 7.86 -10.13
CA PRO A 30 14.28 6.92 -10.62
C PRO A 30 15.67 7.56 -10.75
N GLU A 31 15.76 8.82 -11.14
CA GLU A 31 17.03 9.55 -11.28
C GLU A 31 17.73 9.73 -9.92
N GLU A 32 16.99 10.14 -8.89
CA GLU A 32 17.54 10.27 -7.53
C GLU A 32 18.08 8.94 -7.02
N VAL A 33 17.33 7.85 -7.21
CA VAL A 33 17.78 6.50 -6.84
C VAL A 33 19.06 6.11 -7.58
N MET A 34 19.15 6.41 -8.89
CA MET A 34 20.37 6.15 -9.66
C MET A 34 21.57 6.98 -9.17
N ARG A 35 21.33 8.24 -8.80
CA ARG A 35 22.37 9.17 -8.32
C ARG A 35 23.01 8.69 -7.02
N VAL A 36 22.22 8.11 -6.10
CA VAL A 36 22.72 7.50 -4.86
C VAL A 36 23.78 6.43 -5.12
N TYR A 37 23.63 5.67 -6.20
CA TYR A 37 24.56 4.60 -6.58
C TYR A 37 25.59 5.01 -7.65
N GLY A 38 25.69 6.31 -7.98
CA GLY A 38 26.60 6.79 -9.03
C GLY A 38 26.32 6.20 -10.41
N GLY A 39 25.07 5.78 -10.68
CA GLY A 39 24.69 5.16 -11.95
C GLY A 39 25.11 3.70 -12.12
N ILE A 40 25.68 3.02 -11.11
CA ILE A 40 26.16 1.64 -11.23
C ILE A 40 25.44 0.73 -10.22
N CYS A 41 24.96 -0.43 -10.65
CA CYS A 41 24.34 -1.39 -9.74
C CYS A 41 25.37 -1.91 -8.72
N PRO A 42 25.12 -1.82 -7.41
CA PRO A 42 26.09 -2.27 -6.40
C PRO A 42 26.34 -3.78 -6.44
N ARG A 43 25.34 -4.56 -6.91
CA ARG A 43 25.39 -6.03 -6.95
C ARG A 43 26.07 -6.58 -8.21
N CYS A 44 25.55 -6.29 -9.40
CA CYS A 44 26.06 -6.87 -10.65
C CYS A 44 26.99 -5.95 -11.45
N LYS A 45 27.24 -4.73 -10.96
CA LYS A 45 28.12 -3.72 -11.59
C LYS A 45 27.69 -3.27 -12.99
N SER A 46 26.47 -3.57 -13.42
CA SER A 46 25.91 -3.03 -14.67
C SER A 46 25.50 -1.57 -14.52
N ASP A 47 25.60 -0.80 -15.60
CA ASP A 47 25.08 0.57 -15.65
C ASP A 47 23.57 0.58 -15.43
N LEU A 48 23.13 1.45 -14.51
CA LEU A 48 21.73 1.77 -14.31
C LEU A 48 21.30 2.74 -15.42
N ARG A 49 20.11 2.53 -15.97
CA ARG A 49 19.52 3.37 -17.01
C ARG A 49 18.16 3.85 -16.57
N MET A 50 17.75 5.02 -17.07
CA MET A 50 16.41 5.55 -16.83
C MET A 50 15.37 4.51 -17.30
N PRO A 51 14.44 4.07 -16.42
CA PRO A 51 13.42 3.12 -16.81
C PRO A 51 12.45 3.75 -17.82
N SER A 52 11.98 2.93 -18.76
CA SER A 52 10.86 3.25 -19.65
C SER A 52 9.55 2.73 -19.06
N LEU A 53 8.40 3.08 -19.67
CA LEU A 53 7.10 2.56 -19.25
C LEU A 53 7.04 1.01 -19.30
N ASN A 54 7.81 0.37 -20.19
CA ASN A 54 7.85 -1.08 -20.32
C ASN A 54 8.56 -1.77 -19.14
N ASP A 55 9.31 -1.03 -18.32
CA ASP A 55 10.03 -1.56 -17.16
C ASP A 55 9.17 -1.55 -15.89
N ILE A 56 7.95 -0.98 -15.94
CA ILE A 56 7.05 -0.87 -14.80
C ILE A 56 6.19 -2.14 -14.71
N SER A 57 6.25 -2.82 -13.56
CA SER A 57 5.39 -3.98 -13.26
C SER A 57 4.50 -3.72 -12.04
N ILE A 58 3.19 -3.88 -12.20
CA ILE A 58 2.20 -3.74 -11.13
C ILE A 58 1.71 -5.14 -10.78
N LYS A 59 1.91 -5.56 -9.52
CA LYS A 59 1.49 -6.86 -9.02
C LYS A 59 0.49 -6.67 -7.90
N ILE A 60 -0.67 -7.32 -8.01
CA ILE A 60 -1.66 -7.37 -6.92
C ILE A 60 -1.13 -8.34 -5.86
N MET A 61 -0.72 -7.80 -4.71
CA MET A 61 -0.37 -8.63 -3.55
C MET A 61 -1.66 -9.11 -2.89
N ARG A 62 -2.03 -10.37 -3.11
CA ARG A 62 -3.07 -11.00 -2.29
C ARG A 62 -2.48 -11.30 -0.93
N THR A 63 -2.99 -10.68 0.12
CA THR A 63 -2.70 -11.11 1.49
C THR A 63 -3.21 -12.53 1.64
N ARG A 64 -2.30 -13.49 1.84
CA ARG A 64 -2.71 -14.81 2.35
C ARG A 64 -3.07 -14.59 3.81
N LEU A 65 -4.34 -14.35 4.08
CA LEU A 65 -4.85 -14.42 5.44
C LEU A 65 -4.89 -15.89 5.82
N THR A 66 -4.25 -16.24 6.93
CA THR A 66 -4.48 -17.52 7.60
C THR A 66 -5.88 -17.51 8.22
N ILE A 67 -6.44 -18.69 8.50
CA ILE A 67 -7.73 -18.80 9.20
C ILE A 67 -7.66 -18.07 10.56
N SER A 68 -6.53 -18.16 11.26
CA SER A 68 -6.24 -17.44 12.51
C SER A 68 -6.23 -15.90 12.37
N ASP A 69 -5.81 -15.36 11.21
CA ASP A 69 -5.87 -13.90 10.95
C ASP A 69 -7.32 -13.39 10.79
N ILE A 70 -8.23 -14.28 10.38
CA ILE A 70 -9.65 -13.97 10.21
C ILE A 70 -10.36 -14.01 11.56
N GLU A 71 -10.08 -15.02 12.38
CA GLU A 71 -10.66 -15.20 13.72
C GLU A 71 -10.35 -13.99 14.63
N SER A 72 -9.08 -13.57 14.68
CA SER A 72 -8.63 -12.43 15.49
C SER A 72 -9.27 -11.09 15.11
N ARG A 73 -9.64 -10.89 13.83
CA ARG A 73 -10.37 -9.70 13.38
C ARG A 73 -11.85 -9.72 13.76
N PHE A 74 -12.43 -10.89 13.96
CA PHE A 74 -13.85 -11.05 14.30
C PHE A 74 -14.10 -10.72 15.77
N GLU A 75 -13.19 -11.08 16.66
CA GLU A 75 -13.28 -10.76 18.09
C GLU A 75 -13.27 -9.24 18.36
N LEU A 76 -12.42 -8.48 17.65
CA LEU A 76 -12.36 -7.02 17.75
C LEU A 76 -13.64 -6.30 17.27
N ARG A 77 -14.42 -6.91 16.37
CA ARG A 77 -15.71 -6.37 15.92
C ARG A 77 -16.85 -6.66 16.90
N SER A 78 -16.73 -7.70 17.70
CA SER A 78 -17.78 -8.18 18.57
C SER A 78 -18.04 -7.26 19.77
N THR A 79 -17.04 -6.47 20.18
CA THR A 79 -17.14 -5.57 21.35
C THR A 79 -17.65 -4.16 21.01
N GLY A 80 -17.82 -3.81 19.73
CA GLY A 80 -18.14 -2.44 19.29
C GLY A 80 -19.60 -2.15 18.90
N ILE A 81 -20.51 -3.13 18.94
CA ILE A 81 -21.87 -2.98 18.34
C ILE A 81 -23.00 -2.82 19.38
N LEU A 82 -22.76 -3.04 20.67
CA LEU A 82 -23.80 -2.93 21.70
C LEU A 82 -23.91 -1.53 22.33
N SER A 83 -24.22 -0.50 21.53
CA SER A 83 -24.77 0.76 22.05
C SER A 83 -25.41 1.62 20.95
N GLY A 84 -26.72 1.46 20.73
CA GLY A 84 -27.47 2.35 19.84
C GLY A 84 -28.97 2.06 19.81
N HIS A 85 -29.72 2.71 20.70
CA HIS A 85 -31.18 2.70 20.81
C HIS A 85 -31.87 3.27 19.54
N LEU A 86 -32.94 2.63 19.05
CA LEU A 86 -33.83 3.13 17.97
C LEU A 86 -35.03 3.87 18.57
N GLU A 87 -35.16 5.18 18.31
CA GLU A 87 -36.40 5.93 18.57
C GLU A 87 -37.35 5.87 17.36
N HIS A 88 -38.61 5.51 17.60
CA HIS A 88 -39.68 5.40 16.60
C HIS A 88 -40.32 6.77 16.33
N GLY A 89 -40.12 7.31 15.13
CA GLY A 89 -40.82 8.50 14.63
C GLY A 89 -42.23 8.18 14.12
N LYS A 90 -43.25 8.86 14.67
CA LYS A 90 -44.66 8.78 14.28
C LYS A 90 -44.91 9.61 13.00
N PHE A 91 -45.47 8.99 11.96
CA PHE A 91 -46.02 9.69 10.79
C PHE A 91 -47.44 10.19 11.09
N MET A 92 -47.73 11.48 10.81
CA MET A 92 -49.08 12.05 10.91
C MET A 92 -49.79 11.99 9.54
N ALA A 93 -51.02 11.47 9.54
CA ALA A 93 -51.95 11.55 8.42
C ALA A 93 -52.71 12.88 8.48
N ALA A 94 -52.86 13.56 7.34
CA ALA A 94 -53.65 14.76 7.17
C ALA A 94 -54.80 14.49 6.20
N GLN A 95 -56.04 14.69 6.67
CA GLN A 95 -57.33 14.81 5.97
C GLN A 95 -58.32 15.24 7.08
N GLU A 96 -59.29 16.13 6.97
CA GLU A 96 -59.84 17.09 6.00
C GLU A 96 -60.70 18.07 6.85
N ALA A 97 -60.96 19.29 6.39
CA ALA A 97 -62.01 20.16 6.93
C ALA A 97 -62.74 20.86 5.78
#